data_AF-A0PQU2-F1
#
_entry.id   AF-A0PQU2-F1
#
_cell.length_a   1.000
_cell.length_b   1.000
_cell.length_c   1.000
_cell.angle_alpha   90.00
_cell.angle_beta   90.00
_cell.angle_gamma   90.00
#
_symmetry.space_group_name_H-M   'P 1'
#
loop_
_entity.id
_entity.type
_entity.pdbx_description
1 polymer ?
#
loop_
_entity_poly.entity_id
_entity_poly.type
_entity_poly.pdbx_seq_one_letter_code
_entity_poly.pdbx_strand_id
1 'polypeptide(L)'
;MSATGPFHVGERVQLTDAKGRHYTITLTPGAEFHTHRGRIAHDVIIGLEQGSVVESSNGALFLVLRPLLVDYVMSMPRGPQVIYPKDAAQIVHEGDIFPGARVLDAGAGSGALTLSLLRAVGPQGQVISYEQRADHAEHARRNVTNFYGEAPENWQLIISDIADSELPDGSIDRVVLDMLAPWEVLDPVSRLVVAGGVLMIYVATVTQLSKVVEAVRTQQCWTEPRSWETLQRGWNVVGLAVRPQHSMRGHTAFLVAARRLAPGAVAPAPLGPQTRGARWLAGNRPNRASPRCGAGRGAPTTVRTRGARLPGVRPRRGHQRHGCARWKPRPPQFRPVGAARVIRSRRPTRRTCA
;
A
#
# COMPACT_ATOMS: atom_id res chain seq x y z
N MET A 1 -0.03 17.66 -21.13
CA MET A 1 0.00 16.61 -22.18
C MET A 1 -1.42 16.30 -22.62
N SER A 2 -1.70 16.23 -23.93
CA SER A 2 -3.00 15.72 -24.39
C SER A 2 -3.07 14.23 -24.07
N ALA A 3 -3.94 13.84 -23.15
CA ALA A 3 -4.14 12.43 -22.79
C ALA A 3 -4.82 11.62 -23.91
N THR A 4 -5.26 12.27 -24.99
CA THR A 4 -6.11 11.72 -26.05
C THR A 4 -5.75 12.29 -27.42
N GLY A 5 -6.30 11.71 -28.48
CA GLY A 5 -6.03 12.13 -29.86
C GLY A 5 -4.76 11.52 -30.47
N PRO A 6 -4.34 12.01 -31.64
CA PRO A 6 -3.14 11.54 -32.34
C PRO A 6 -1.85 11.78 -31.54
N PHE A 7 -0.77 11.07 -31.89
CA PHE A 7 0.52 11.24 -31.24
C PHE A 7 1.18 12.58 -31.61
N HIS A 8 1.79 13.24 -30.63
CA HIS A 8 2.50 14.51 -30.82
C HIS A 8 3.99 14.41 -30.49
N VAL A 9 4.76 15.39 -30.96
CA VAL A 9 6.17 15.56 -30.62
C VAL A 9 6.36 15.67 -29.11
N GLY A 10 7.39 15.02 -28.57
CA GLY A 10 7.70 14.98 -27.15
C GLY A 10 6.89 13.96 -26.35
N GLU A 11 5.86 13.34 -26.94
CA GLU A 11 5.10 12.30 -26.25
C GLU A 11 5.87 10.99 -26.12
N ARG A 12 5.61 10.27 -25.03
CA ARG A 12 6.07 8.89 -24.87
C ARG A 12 5.09 7.94 -25.55
N VAL A 13 5.65 6.99 -26.29
CA VAL A 13 4.91 5.88 -26.88
C VAL A 13 5.54 4.55 -26.52
N GLN A 14 4.70 3.54 -26.40
CA GLN A 14 5.08 2.16 -26.22
C GLN A 14 4.82 1.40 -27.53
N LEU A 15 5.87 0.73 -28.00
CA LEU A 15 5.84 -0.16 -29.16
C LEU A 15 5.78 -1.60 -28.68
N THR A 16 4.78 -2.35 -29.13
CA THR A 16 4.64 -3.78 -28.84
C THR A 16 4.80 -4.61 -30.10
N ASP A 17 5.77 -5.53 -30.07
CA ASP A 17 6.03 -6.40 -31.21
C ASP A 17 5.11 -7.64 -31.23
N ALA A 18 5.15 -8.41 -32.31
CA ALA A 18 4.35 -9.65 -32.45
C ALA A 18 4.64 -10.75 -31.39
N LYS A 19 5.69 -10.61 -30.58
CA LYS A 19 6.01 -11.51 -29.45
C LYS A 19 5.58 -10.92 -28.10
N GLY A 20 4.92 -9.76 -28.08
CA GLY A 20 4.51 -9.07 -26.87
C GLY A 20 5.66 -8.37 -26.14
N ARG A 21 6.78 -8.09 -26.80
CA ARG A 21 7.88 -7.31 -26.19
C ARG A 21 7.57 -5.83 -26.31
N HIS A 22 7.75 -5.12 -25.20
CA HIS A 22 7.46 -3.69 -25.09
C HIS A 22 8.75 -2.86 -25.17
N TYR A 23 8.69 -1.78 -25.93
CA TYR A 23 9.75 -0.78 -26.04
C TYR A 23 9.14 0.60 -25.80
N THR A 24 9.82 1.47 -25.06
CA THR A 24 9.31 2.83 -24.78
C THR A 24 10.25 3.85 -25.36
N ILE A 25 9.72 4.80 -26.14
CA ILE A 25 10.48 5.88 -26.77
C ILE A 25 9.78 7.22 -26.54
N THR A 26 10.54 8.31 -26.67
CA THR A 26 10.01 9.67 -26.74
C THR A 26 10.05 10.12 -28.20
N LEU A 27 8.93 10.59 -28.72
CA LEU A 27 8.81 11.03 -30.11
C LEU A 27 9.60 12.33 -30.33
N THR A 28 10.47 12.31 -31.33
CA THR A 28 11.39 13.41 -31.67
C THR A 28 11.48 13.44 -33.19
N PRO A 29 11.14 14.55 -33.86
CA PRO A 29 11.19 14.65 -35.31
C PRO A 29 12.57 14.27 -35.87
N GLY A 30 12.59 13.51 -36.96
CA GLY A 30 13.82 13.04 -37.62
C GLY A 30 14.62 11.98 -36.83
N ALA A 31 14.19 11.61 -35.62
CA ALA A 31 14.84 10.54 -34.86
C ALA A 31 14.35 9.16 -35.31
N GLU A 32 15.15 8.15 -35.02
CA GLU A 32 14.84 6.76 -35.32
C GLU A 32 15.05 5.89 -34.09
N PHE A 33 14.18 4.89 -33.96
CA PHE A 33 14.27 3.87 -32.95
C PHE A 33 14.82 2.57 -33.55
N HIS A 34 15.93 2.08 -32.97
CA HIS A 34 16.63 0.89 -33.44
C HIS A 34 16.26 -0.32 -32.59
N THR A 35 15.84 -1.39 -33.26
CA THR A 35 15.63 -2.69 -32.64
C THR A 35 16.37 -3.77 -33.41
N HIS A 36 16.49 -4.96 -32.82
CA HIS A 36 16.96 -6.16 -33.53
C HIS A 36 15.98 -6.63 -34.64
N ARG A 37 14.83 -5.96 -34.83
CA ARG A 37 13.86 -6.18 -35.92
C ARG A 37 13.84 -5.04 -36.93
N GLY A 38 14.88 -4.21 -36.97
CA GLY A 38 14.97 -3.07 -37.87
C GLY A 38 14.69 -1.74 -37.18
N ARG A 39 14.62 -0.68 -37.99
CA ARG A 39 14.49 0.71 -37.57
C ARG A 39 13.06 1.20 -37.78
N ILE A 40 12.61 2.10 -36.91
CA ILE A 40 11.31 2.77 -37.02
C ILE A 40 11.58 4.27 -36.90
N ALA A 41 11.25 5.04 -37.95
CA ALA A 41 11.36 6.49 -37.89
C ALA A 41 10.27 7.06 -36.96
N HIS A 42 10.58 8.06 -36.14
CA HIS A 42 9.60 8.67 -35.25
C HIS A 42 8.53 9.43 -36.05
N ASP A 43 8.91 9.97 -37.22
CA ASP A 43 8.02 10.74 -38.10
C ASP A 43 6.85 9.90 -38.65
N VAL A 44 7.01 8.57 -38.76
CA VAL A 44 5.90 7.71 -39.19
C VAL A 44 4.89 7.44 -38.06
N ILE A 45 5.23 7.78 -36.81
CA ILE A 45 4.35 7.62 -35.64
C ILE A 45 3.65 8.94 -35.32
N ILE A 46 4.35 10.06 -35.46
CA ILE A 46 3.80 11.40 -35.18
C ILE A 46 2.57 11.64 -36.06
N GLY A 47 1.46 12.04 -35.44
CA GLY A 47 0.18 12.26 -36.12
C GLY A 47 -0.69 11.01 -36.30
N LEU A 48 -0.21 9.81 -35.96
CA LEU A 48 -1.05 8.61 -35.96
C LEU A 48 -1.95 8.53 -34.73
N GLU A 49 -3.07 7.82 -34.86
CA GLU A 49 -3.93 7.49 -33.72
C GLU A 49 -3.34 6.38 -32.84
N GLN A 50 -3.70 6.37 -31.55
CA GLN A 50 -3.35 5.27 -30.66
C GLN A 50 -3.96 3.96 -31.15
N GLY A 51 -3.20 2.87 -31.04
CA GLY A 51 -3.62 1.55 -31.53
C GLY A 51 -3.25 1.31 -32.99
N SER A 52 -2.59 2.26 -33.65
CA SER A 52 -2.03 2.08 -34.98
C SER A 52 -0.92 1.04 -35.00
N VAL A 53 -0.71 0.40 -36.15
CA VAL A 53 0.39 -0.53 -36.41
C VAL A 53 1.36 0.11 -37.38
N VAL A 54 2.65 0.10 -37.04
CA VAL A 54 3.74 0.59 -37.89
C VAL A 54 4.65 -0.57 -38.29
N GLU A 55 5.25 -0.44 -39.46
CA GLU A 55 6.19 -1.42 -40.01
C GLU A 55 7.63 -0.91 -39.85
N SER A 56 8.53 -1.78 -39.40
CA SER A 56 9.96 -1.47 -39.35
C SER A 56 10.61 -1.59 -40.73
N SER A 57 11.84 -1.09 -40.86
CA SER A 57 12.67 -1.24 -42.07
C SER A 57 12.85 -2.68 -42.56
N ASN A 58 12.63 -3.68 -41.70
CA ASN A 58 12.79 -5.10 -42.02
C ASN A 58 11.44 -5.83 -42.11
N GLY A 59 10.33 -5.10 -42.21
CA GLY A 59 8.98 -5.64 -42.36
C GLY A 59 8.31 -6.15 -41.08
N ALA A 60 8.88 -5.88 -39.90
CA ALA A 60 8.29 -6.31 -38.65
C ALA A 60 7.22 -5.31 -38.18
N LEU A 61 6.05 -5.81 -37.81
CA LEU A 61 4.93 -4.99 -37.31
C LEU A 61 5.05 -4.69 -35.82
N PHE A 62 4.68 -3.46 -35.45
CA PHE A 62 4.64 -2.96 -34.08
C PHE A 62 3.33 -2.21 -33.82
N LEU A 63 2.64 -2.57 -32.74
CA LEU A 63 1.51 -1.81 -32.21
C LEU A 63 2.02 -0.60 -31.44
N VAL A 64 1.44 0.58 -31.67
CA VAL A 64 1.81 1.84 -31.00
C VAL A 64 0.71 2.29 -30.05
N LEU A 65 1.04 2.45 -28.77
CA LEU A 65 0.13 2.93 -27.73
C LEU A 65 0.81 3.98 -26.85
N ARG A 66 0.06 4.88 -26.20
CA ARG A 66 0.61 5.62 -25.07
C ARG A 66 0.77 4.66 -23.89
N PRO A 67 1.90 4.69 -23.17
CA PRO A 67 2.08 3.85 -22.00
C PRO A 67 1.07 4.24 -20.92
N LEU A 68 0.40 3.26 -20.33
CA LEU A 68 -0.31 3.48 -19.08
C LEU A 68 0.70 3.82 -17.97
N LEU A 69 0.21 4.36 -16.85
CA LEU A 69 1.09 4.63 -15.71
C LEU A 69 1.79 3.35 -15.24
N VAL A 70 1.08 2.22 -15.24
CA VAL A 70 1.68 0.92 -14.90
C VAL A 70 2.79 0.53 -15.86
N ASP A 71 2.63 0.77 -17.16
CA ASP A 71 3.64 0.47 -18.16
C ASP A 71 4.89 1.33 -17.99
N TYR A 72 4.68 2.61 -17.69
CA TYR A 72 5.74 3.55 -17.38
C TYR A 72 6.52 3.13 -16.13
N VAL A 73 5.82 2.91 -15.01
CA VAL A 73 6.45 2.53 -13.73
C VAL A 73 7.23 1.23 -13.85
N MET A 74 6.74 0.27 -14.64
CA MET A 74 7.42 -1.00 -14.81
C MET A 74 8.66 -0.92 -15.71
N SER A 75 8.77 0.09 -16.57
CA SER A 75 9.86 0.26 -17.55
C SER A 75 10.81 1.43 -17.25
N MET A 76 10.49 2.30 -16.30
CA MET A 76 11.33 3.45 -15.96
C MET A 76 12.70 3.03 -15.39
N PRO A 77 13.76 3.82 -15.60
CA PRO A 77 15.07 3.56 -15.00
C PRO A 77 14.98 3.51 -13.47
N ARG A 78 15.42 2.40 -12.89
CA ARG A 78 15.36 2.17 -11.44
C ARG A 78 16.71 2.46 -10.81
N GLY A 79 16.70 3.18 -9.70
CA GLY A 79 17.78 3.13 -8.71
C GLY A 79 17.28 2.27 -7.54
N PRO A 80 16.45 2.83 -6.65
CA PRO A 80 15.71 2.07 -5.64
C PRO A 80 14.66 1.13 -6.23
N GLN A 81 14.39 0.03 -5.52
CA GLN A 81 13.32 -0.90 -5.88
C GLN A 81 11.96 -0.18 -5.84
N VAL A 82 11.17 -0.36 -6.90
CA VAL A 82 9.84 0.23 -7.04
C VAL A 82 8.79 -0.61 -6.32
N ILE A 83 7.77 0.06 -5.79
CA ILE A 83 6.52 -0.60 -5.39
C ILE A 83 5.82 -1.21 -6.61
N TYR A 84 5.24 -2.39 -6.43
CA TYR A 84 4.54 -3.06 -7.52
C TYR A 84 3.11 -2.52 -7.71
N PRO A 85 2.55 -2.58 -8.92
CA PRO A 85 1.24 -2.02 -9.23
C PRO A 85 0.10 -2.54 -8.34
N LYS A 86 0.12 -3.82 -7.98
CA LYS A 86 -0.90 -4.41 -7.07
C LYS A 86 -0.89 -3.74 -5.70
N ASP A 87 0.29 -3.38 -5.21
CA ASP A 87 0.48 -2.81 -3.87
C ASP A 87 0.19 -1.31 -3.91
N ALA A 88 0.66 -0.59 -4.94
CA ALA A 88 0.35 0.82 -5.16
C ALA A 88 -1.16 1.06 -5.29
N ALA A 89 -1.89 0.18 -6.00
CA ALA A 89 -3.34 0.26 -6.12
C ALA A 89 -4.03 0.11 -4.75
N GLN A 90 -3.58 -0.83 -3.91
CA GLN A 90 -4.12 -0.98 -2.56
C GLN A 90 -3.74 0.18 -1.65
N ILE A 91 -2.53 0.74 -1.76
CA ILE A 91 -2.16 1.93 -0.99
C ILE A 91 -3.05 3.11 -1.34
N VAL A 92 -3.30 3.35 -2.63
CA VAL A 92 -4.18 4.44 -3.06
C VAL A 92 -5.60 4.21 -2.54
N HIS A 93 -6.13 2.99 -2.63
CA HIS A 93 -7.50 2.68 -2.25
C HIS A 93 -7.73 2.54 -0.74
N GLU A 94 -6.95 1.70 -0.06
CA GLU A 94 -7.05 1.43 1.38
C GLU A 94 -6.47 2.56 2.21
N GLY A 95 -5.50 3.31 1.65
CA GLY A 95 -5.03 4.56 2.20
C GLY A 95 -6.01 5.71 2.00
N ASP A 96 -7.09 5.51 1.23
CA ASP A 96 -8.11 6.52 0.93
C ASP A 96 -7.46 7.83 0.45
N ILE A 97 -6.63 7.72 -0.59
CA ILE A 97 -5.98 8.89 -1.20
C ILE A 97 -7.00 9.57 -2.12
N PHE A 98 -7.59 10.66 -1.62
CA PHE A 98 -8.71 11.35 -2.28
C PHE A 98 -8.25 12.63 -3.01
N PRO A 99 -9.02 13.10 -4.02
CA PRO A 99 -8.73 14.36 -4.70
C PRO A 99 -8.71 15.55 -3.73
N GLY A 100 -7.66 16.36 -3.74
CA GLY A 100 -7.45 17.47 -2.81
C GLY A 100 -6.69 17.10 -1.53
N ALA A 101 -6.36 15.84 -1.30
CA ALA A 101 -5.61 15.42 -0.11
C ALA A 101 -4.17 15.96 -0.12
N ARG A 102 -3.65 16.26 1.07
CA ARG A 102 -2.21 16.44 1.32
C ARG A 102 -1.62 15.11 1.78
N VAL A 103 -0.76 14.53 0.96
CA VAL A 103 -0.18 13.21 1.18
C VAL A 103 1.31 13.33 1.45
N LEU A 104 1.77 12.71 2.52
CA LEU A 104 3.18 12.55 2.84
C LEU A 104 3.67 11.17 2.37
N ASP A 105 4.75 11.15 1.63
CA ASP A 105 5.38 9.95 1.06
C ASP A 105 6.84 9.89 1.51
N ALA A 106 7.19 8.99 2.44
CA ALA A 106 8.56 8.91 2.95
C ALA A 106 9.26 7.64 2.42
N GLY A 107 10.33 7.86 1.66
CA GLY A 107 10.95 6.86 0.80
C GLY A 107 10.58 7.05 -0.68
N ALA A 108 10.74 8.28 -1.21
CA ALA A 108 10.38 8.58 -2.61
C ALA A 108 11.01 7.60 -3.60
N GLY A 109 12.24 7.15 -3.33
CA GLY A 109 12.89 6.08 -4.05
C GLY A 109 13.06 6.39 -5.54
N SER A 110 12.43 5.60 -6.41
CA SER A 110 12.43 5.85 -7.86
C SER A 110 11.23 6.69 -8.34
N GLY A 111 10.35 7.16 -7.45
CA GLY A 111 9.16 7.97 -7.76
C GLY A 111 7.93 7.17 -8.24
N ALA A 112 7.97 5.83 -8.17
CA ALA A 112 6.88 4.96 -8.67
C ALA A 112 5.55 5.20 -7.94
N LEU A 113 5.60 5.17 -6.60
CA LEU A 113 4.44 5.39 -5.76
C LEU A 113 3.97 6.85 -5.88
N THR A 114 4.92 7.78 -5.84
CA THR A 114 4.70 9.22 -5.96
C THR A 114 3.85 9.57 -7.19
N LEU A 115 4.10 8.95 -8.36
CA LEU A 115 3.27 9.14 -9.55
C LEU A 115 1.80 8.70 -9.35
N SER A 116 1.59 7.59 -8.64
CA SER A 116 0.25 7.09 -8.33
C SER A 116 -0.47 7.99 -7.34
N LEU A 117 0.26 8.51 -6.33
CA LEU A 117 -0.26 9.47 -5.36
C LEU A 117 -0.63 10.79 -6.03
N LEU A 118 0.25 11.37 -6.85
CA LEU A 118 0.00 12.61 -7.59
C LEU A 118 -1.24 12.51 -8.47
N ARG A 119 -1.41 11.38 -9.16
CA ARG A 119 -2.61 11.11 -9.95
C ARG A 119 -3.87 11.04 -9.10
N ALA A 120 -3.81 10.43 -7.90
CA ALA A 120 -4.96 10.26 -7.03
C ALA A 120 -5.40 11.56 -6.35
N VAL A 121 -4.44 12.37 -5.88
CA VAL A 121 -4.75 13.66 -5.23
C VAL A 121 -5.22 14.73 -6.21
N GLY A 122 -4.91 14.57 -7.50
CA GLY A 122 -5.29 15.54 -8.53
C GLY A 122 -4.63 16.92 -8.35
N PRO A 123 -4.97 17.89 -9.20
CA PRO A 123 -4.28 19.19 -9.22
C PRO A 123 -4.55 20.06 -7.98
N GLN A 124 -5.63 19.81 -7.24
CA GLN A 124 -5.94 20.55 -6.01
C GLN A 124 -5.31 19.94 -4.75
N GLY A 125 -4.80 18.70 -4.83
CA GLY A 125 -4.09 18.07 -3.73
C GLY A 125 -2.58 18.21 -3.88
N GLN A 126 -1.84 17.77 -2.86
CA GLN A 126 -0.39 17.92 -2.81
C GLN A 126 0.26 16.61 -2.36
N VAL A 127 1.39 16.25 -2.96
CA VAL A 127 2.27 15.19 -2.45
C VAL A 127 3.57 15.81 -1.96
N ILE A 128 3.92 15.52 -0.70
CA ILE A 128 5.19 15.90 -0.11
C ILE A 128 5.99 14.62 0.10
N SER A 129 7.07 14.46 -0.66
CA SER A 129 7.93 13.28 -0.61
C SER A 129 9.23 13.59 0.14
N TYR A 130 9.58 12.74 1.11
CA TYR A 130 10.90 12.76 1.76
C TYR A 130 11.79 11.67 1.19
N GLU A 131 13.04 12.02 0.90
CA GLU A 131 14.09 11.08 0.50
C GLU A 131 15.45 11.53 1.06
N GLN A 132 15.97 10.79 2.04
CA GLN A 132 17.22 11.15 2.72
C GLN A 132 18.45 11.07 1.81
N ARG A 133 18.39 10.26 0.75
CA ARG A 133 19.50 10.01 -0.16
C ARG A 133 19.40 10.89 -1.41
N ALA A 134 20.31 11.85 -1.55
CA ALA A 134 20.31 12.78 -2.68
C ALA A 134 20.33 12.08 -4.05
N ASP A 135 21.09 10.99 -4.19
CA ASP A 135 21.13 10.21 -5.43
C ASP A 135 19.76 9.59 -5.77
N HIS A 136 19.06 9.03 -4.78
CA HIS A 136 17.70 8.53 -4.95
C HIS A 136 16.71 9.66 -5.25
N ALA A 137 16.84 10.82 -4.60
CA ALA A 137 15.99 11.98 -4.85
C ALA A 137 16.10 12.45 -6.32
N GLU A 138 17.30 12.44 -6.91
CA GLU A 138 17.47 12.74 -8.34
C GLU A 138 16.79 11.69 -9.24
N HIS A 139 16.83 10.40 -8.88
CA HIS A 139 16.09 9.36 -9.59
C HIS A 139 14.57 9.63 -9.57
N ALA A 140 14.01 9.90 -8.39
CA ALA A 140 12.61 10.25 -8.24
C ALA A 140 12.25 11.50 -9.06
N ARG A 141 13.01 12.60 -8.90
CA ARG A 141 12.78 13.86 -9.62
C ARG A 141 12.75 13.65 -11.12
N ARG A 142 13.79 13.01 -11.65
CA ARG A 142 13.89 12.71 -13.09
C ARG A 142 12.71 11.86 -13.55
N ASN A 143 12.37 10.79 -12.84
CA ASN A 143 11.30 9.89 -13.27
C ASN A 143 9.91 10.54 -13.20
N VAL A 144 9.64 11.36 -12.19
CA VAL A 144 8.36 12.07 -12.07
C VAL A 144 8.25 13.16 -13.13
N THR A 145 9.28 14.01 -13.28
CA THR A 145 9.32 15.05 -14.32
C THR A 145 9.19 14.44 -15.72
N ASN A 146 9.90 13.34 -15.99
CA ASN A 146 9.83 12.65 -17.27
C ASN A 146 8.46 12.06 -17.62
N PHE A 147 7.64 11.74 -16.62
CA PHE A 147 6.29 11.22 -16.83
C PHE A 147 5.32 12.36 -17.21
N TYR A 148 5.41 13.49 -16.51
CA TYR A 148 4.54 14.64 -16.73
C TYR A 148 5.02 15.58 -17.84
N GLY A 149 6.29 15.48 -18.24
CA GLY A 149 6.98 16.39 -19.17
C GLY A 149 7.60 17.60 -18.46
N GLU A 150 7.15 17.89 -17.24
CA GLU A 150 7.64 18.96 -16.38
C GLU A 150 7.53 18.53 -14.91
N ALA A 151 8.16 19.27 -14.00
CA ALA A 151 8.01 19.03 -12.57
C ALA A 151 6.61 19.45 -12.12
N PRO A 152 5.78 18.53 -11.58
CA PRO A 152 4.44 18.89 -11.11
C PRO A 152 4.49 19.94 -10.00
N GLU A 153 3.75 21.04 -10.15
CA GLU A 153 3.72 22.14 -9.17
C GLU A 153 3.20 21.69 -7.80
N ASN A 154 2.33 20.67 -7.79
CA ASN A 154 1.74 20.11 -6.59
C ASN A 154 2.56 18.96 -5.97
N TRP A 155 3.82 18.83 -6.37
CA TRP A 155 4.76 17.90 -5.78
C TRP A 155 5.94 18.63 -5.12
N GLN A 156 6.21 18.32 -3.86
CA GLN A 156 7.38 18.81 -3.14
C GLN A 156 8.28 17.63 -2.77
N LEU A 157 9.52 17.62 -3.27
CA LEU A 157 10.54 16.63 -2.89
C LEU A 157 11.54 17.26 -1.92
N ILE A 158 11.60 16.75 -0.70
CA ILE A 158 12.48 17.23 0.38
C ILE A 158 13.61 16.21 0.57
N ILE A 159 14.85 16.66 0.39
CA ILE A 159 16.05 15.83 0.55
C ILE A 159 16.52 15.90 2.00
N SER A 160 15.84 15.17 2.89
CA SER A 160 16.20 15.06 4.30
C SER A 160 15.58 13.79 4.90
N ASP A 161 15.94 13.48 6.13
CA ASP A 161 15.14 12.56 6.93
C ASP A 161 13.80 13.22 7.28
N ILE A 162 12.72 12.45 7.26
CA ILE A 162 11.40 12.86 7.75
C ILE A 162 11.41 13.05 9.28
N ALA A 163 12.36 12.41 9.97
CA ALA A 163 12.59 12.61 11.39
C ALA A 163 12.77 14.09 11.76
N ASP A 164 13.39 14.85 10.86
CA ASP A 164 13.71 16.27 11.00
C ASP A 164 12.67 17.18 10.35
N SER A 165 11.46 16.67 10.05
CA SER A 165 10.42 17.45 9.37
C SER A 165 9.98 18.66 10.19
N GLU A 166 10.08 19.84 9.59
CA GLU A 166 9.59 21.12 10.16
C GLU A 166 8.17 21.48 9.72
N LEU A 167 7.47 20.56 9.02
CA LEU A 167 6.09 20.80 8.60
C LEU A 167 5.18 21.04 9.82
N PRO A 168 4.12 21.85 9.69
CA PRO A 168 3.21 22.12 10.82
C PRO A 168 2.47 20.87 11.31
N ASP A 169 2.11 20.85 12.60
CA ASP A 169 1.25 19.82 13.18
C ASP A 169 -0.09 19.74 12.45
N GLY A 170 -0.60 18.53 12.20
CA GLY A 170 -1.88 18.34 11.49
C GLY A 170 -1.90 18.91 10.06
N SER A 171 -0.74 19.04 9.41
CA SER A 171 -0.62 19.52 8.02
C SER A 171 -0.80 18.42 6.97
N ILE A 172 -0.99 17.16 7.35
CA ILE A 172 -1.05 16.02 6.42
C ILE A 172 -2.33 15.21 6.64
N ASP A 173 -3.00 14.85 5.54
CA ASP A 173 -4.22 14.05 5.56
C ASP A 173 -3.91 12.54 5.54
N ARG A 174 -2.89 12.14 4.78
CA ARG A 174 -2.52 10.74 4.51
C ARG A 174 -1.00 10.57 4.51
N VAL A 175 -0.53 9.44 5.03
CA VAL A 175 0.91 9.11 5.05
C VAL A 175 1.14 7.74 4.46
N VAL A 176 2.18 7.63 3.64
CA VAL A 176 2.71 6.36 3.19
C VAL A 176 4.20 6.27 3.55
N LEU A 177 4.59 5.16 4.18
CA LEU A 177 5.98 4.87 4.54
C LEU A 177 6.47 3.64 3.77
N ASP A 178 7.46 3.82 2.89
CA ASP A 178 8.18 2.75 2.18
C ASP A 178 9.68 2.86 2.47
N MET A 179 10.09 2.36 3.64
CA MET A 179 11.45 2.48 4.13
C MET A 179 11.85 1.29 5.00
N LEU A 180 13.16 1.14 5.26
CA LEU A 180 13.68 0.02 6.03
C LEU A 180 13.23 0.02 7.50
N ALA A 181 13.09 1.21 8.10
CA ALA A 181 12.85 1.39 9.53
C ALA A 181 11.69 2.37 9.82
N PRO A 182 10.45 2.08 9.39
CA PRO A 182 9.31 2.98 9.55
C PRO A 182 8.98 3.29 11.03
N TRP A 183 9.40 2.45 11.98
CA TRP A 183 9.21 2.67 13.42
C TRP A 183 10.03 3.85 13.97
N GLU A 184 11.10 4.27 13.31
CA GLU A 184 11.95 5.39 13.76
C GLU A 184 11.30 6.77 13.49
N VAL A 185 10.34 6.83 12.57
CA VAL A 185 9.73 8.08 12.12
C VAL A 185 8.28 8.24 12.57
N LEU A 186 7.76 7.29 13.36
CA LEU A 186 6.37 7.31 13.80
C LEU A 186 6.05 8.51 14.69
N ASP A 187 6.99 8.98 15.52
CA ASP A 187 6.78 10.13 16.39
C ASP A 187 6.51 11.42 15.57
N PRO A 188 7.40 11.84 14.65
CA PRO A 188 7.12 12.98 13.78
C PRO A 188 5.91 12.75 12.88
N VAL A 189 5.71 11.55 12.34
CA VAL A 189 4.51 11.23 11.54
C VAL A 189 3.23 11.44 12.34
N SER A 190 3.18 11.00 13.60
CA SER A 190 1.98 11.13 14.45
C SER A 190 1.62 12.59 14.78
N ARG A 191 2.60 13.50 14.72
CA ARG A 191 2.46 14.96 14.88
C ARG A 191 1.89 15.60 13.62
N LEU A 192 2.38 15.19 12.45
CA LEU A 192 2.02 15.77 11.15
C LEU A 192 0.61 15.40 10.69
N VAL A 193 0.12 14.21 11.06
CA VAL A 193 -1.15 13.69 10.57
C VAL A 193 -2.34 14.22 11.36
N VAL A 194 -3.37 14.69 10.65
CA VAL A 194 -4.65 15.11 11.24
C VAL A 194 -5.34 13.96 11.98
N ALA A 195 -6.17 14.30 12.97
CA ALA A 195 -7.05 13.31 13.59
C ALA A 195 -7.94 12.64 12.51
N GLY A 196 -8.02 11.31 12.53
CA GLY A 196 -8.72 10.52 11.52
C GLY A 196 -7.94 10.26 10.23
N GLY A 197 -6.75 10.86 10.05
CA GLY A 197 -5.87 10.62 8.91
C GLY A 197 -5.38 9.16 8.86
N VAL A 198 -4.99 8.70 7.67
CA VAL A 198 -4.61 7.30 7.42
C VAL A 198 -3.10 7.18 7.27
N LEU A 199 -2.53 6.17 7.93
CA LEU A 199 -1.14 5.75 7.81
C LEU A 199 -1.09 4.40 7.09
N MET A 200 -0.39 4.37 5.97
CA MET A 200 -0.04 3.17 5.22
C MET A 200 1.46 2.88 5.37
N ILE A 201 1.81 1.62 5.64
CA ILE A 201 3.21 1.20 5.77
C ILE A 201 3.44 -0.01 4.88
N TYR A 202 4.50 0.02 4.09
CA TYR A 202 4.92 -1.04 3.19
C TYR A 202 6.24 -1.65 3.69
N VAL A 203 6.23 -2.95 4.05
CA VAL A 203 7.41 -3.63 4.63
C VAL A 203 7.63 -5.02 4.03
N ALA A 204 8.86 -5.30 3.60
CA ALA A 204 9.18 -6.53 2.87
C ALA A 204 9.17 -7.78 3.77
N THR A 205 9.59 -7.65 5.03
CA THR A 205 9.84 -8.81 5.92
C THR A 205 8.84 -8.90 7.06
N VAL A 206 8.60 -10.13 7.53
CA VAL A 206 7.74 -10.37 8.71
C VAL A 206 8.31 -9.82 10.01
N THR A 207 9.63 -9.64 10.11
CA THR A 207 10.28 -9.01 11.27
C THR A 207 10.03 -7.50 11.30
N GLN A 208 10.11 -6.83 10.14
CA GLN A 208 9.70 -5.43 9.99
C GLN A 208 8.21 -5.27 10.29
N LEU A 209 7.36 -6.16 9.75
CA LEU A 209 5.92 -6.18 10.02
C LEU A 209 5.61 -6.25 11.51
N SER A 210 6.19 -7.24 12.20
CA SER A 210 6.02 -7.43 13.64
C SER A 210 6.45 -6.18 14.41
N LYS A 211 7.65 -5.67 14.11
CA LYS A 211 8.22 -4.50 14.82
C LYS A 211 7.38 -3.24 14.63
N VAL A 212 6.94 -2.94 13.40
CA VAL A 212 6.19 -1.71 13.14
C VAL A 212 4.78 -1.74 13.72
N VAL A 213 4.10 -2.90 13.70
CA VAL A 213 2.77 -3.04 14.31
C VAL A 213 2.84 -2.81 15.82
N GLU A 214 3.82 -3.37 16.51
CA GLU A 214 4.02 -3.14 17.95
C GLU A 214 4.42 -1.69 18.26
N ALA A 215 5.23 -1.06 17.41
CA ALA A 215 5.59 0.35 17.56
C ALA A 215 4.36 1.27 17.43
N VAL A 216 3.50 1.03 16.42
CA VAL A 216 2.24 1.77 16.25
C VAL A 216 1.31 1.58 17.44
N ARG A 217 1.16 0.35 17.96
CA ARG A 217 0.38 0.09 19.20
C ARG A 217 0.94 0.84 20.41
N THR A 218 2.27 0.87 20.54
CA THR A 218 2.97 1.50 21.67
C THR A 218 2.74 3.02 21.74
N GLN A 219 2.55 3.70 20.61
CA GLN A 219 2.26 5.13 20.60
C GLN A 219 0.86 5.48 21.15
N GLN A 220 -0.05 4.51 21.24
CA GLN A 220 -1.42 4.66 21.78
C GLN A 220 -2.27 5.77 21.11
N CYS A 221 -1.82 6.28 19.97
CA CYS A 221 -2.42 7.40 19.25
C CYS A 221 -2.96 6.99 17.87
N TRP A 222 -2.99 5.67 17.61
CA TRP A 222 -3.49 5.03 16.39
C TRP A 222 -4.56 4.00 16.72
N THR A 223 -5.45 3.73 15.76
CA THR A 223 -6.33 2.56 15.81
C THR A 223 -5.52 1.27 15.74
N GLU A 224 -6.16 0.15 16.10
CA GLU A 224 -5.56 -1.18 15.95
C GLU A 224 -5.09 -1.40 14.49
N PRO A 225 -3.79 -1.69 14.26
CA PRO A 225 -3.27 -1.83 12.91
C PRO A 225 -3.83 -3.07 12.20
N ARG A 226 -4.26 -2.91 10.96
CA ARG A 226 -4.62 -4.02 10.07
C ARG A 226 -3.45 -4.33 9.16
N SER A 227 -3.04 -5.60 9.09
CA SER A 227 -1.94 -6.06 8.23
C SER A 227 -2.42 -7.11 7.23
N TRP A 228 -1.94 -7.06 5.99
CA TRP A 228 -2.24 -8.06 4.97
C TRP A 228 -1.16 -8.13 3.89
N GLU A 229 -1.27 -9.13 3.02
CA GLU A 229 -0.51 -9.26 1.77
C GLU A 229 -1.46 -9.67 0.64
N THR A 230 -1.02 -9.51 -0.61
CA THR A 230 -1.78 -9.94 -1.78
C THR A 230 -0.92 -10.73 -2.76
N LEU A 231 -1.44 -11.86 -3.23
CA LEU A 231 -0.82 -12.70 -4.24
C LEU A 231 -1.56 -12.52 -5.57
N GLN A 232 -0.84 -12.11 -6.60
CA GLN A 232 -1.37 -11.96 -7.96
C GLN A 232 -0.87 -13.11 -8.84
N ARG A 233 -1.79 -13.86 -9.45
CA ARG A 233 -1.47 -15.01 -10.30
C ARG A 233 -2.08 -14.84 -11.69
N GLY A 234 -1.21 -14.72 -12.70
CA GLY A 234 -1.63 -14.65 -14.10
C GLY A 234 -2.18 -15.99 -14.59
N TRP A 235 -2.97 -15.93 -15.66
CA TRP A 235 -3.56 -17.10 -16.32
C TRP A 235 -3.14 -17.13 -17.78
N ASN A 236 -2.92 -18.35 -18.30
CA ASN A 236 -2.89 -18.60 -19.73
C ASN A 236 -4.31 -18.98 -20.16
N VAL A 237 -4.84 -18.28 -21.16
CA VAL A 237 -6.21 -18.46 -21.65
C VAL A 237 -6.16 -18.58 -23.17
N VAL A 238 -5.71 -19.73 -23.66
CA VAL A 238 -5.54 -20.00 -25.10
C VAL A 238 -6.30 -21.29 -25.47
N GLY A 239 -7.41 -21.14 -26.18
CA GLY A 239 -8.25 -22.27 -26.59
C GLY A 239 -8.65 -23.14 -25.40
N LEU A 240 -8.34 -24.44 -25.45
CA LEU A 240 -8.60 -25.38 -24.36
C LEU A 240 -7.55 -25.32 -23.23
N ALA A 241 -6.41 -24.66 -23.46
CA ALA A 241 -5.34 -24.53 -22.48
C ALA A 241 -5.60 -23.34 -21.54
N VAL A 242 -6.65 -23.45 -20.72
CA VAL A 242 -7.02 -22.47 -19.69
C VAL A 242 -6.52 -22.93 -18.33
N ARG A 243 -5.50 -22.24 -17.80
CA ARG A 243 -4.87 -22.58 -16.53
C ARG A 243 -4.06 -21.42 -15.96
N PRO A 244 -3.71 -21.42 -14.66
CA PRO A 244 -2.70 -20.51 -14.13
C PRO A 244 -1.37 -20.60 -14.91
N GLN A 245 -0.67 -19.47 -14.99
CA GLN A 245 0.72 -19.44 -15.46
C GLN A 245 1.61 -20.29 -14.53
N HIS A 246 2.67 -20.87 -15.08
CA HIS A 246 3.59 -21.72 -14.30
C HIS A 246 4.45 -20.92 -13.31
N SER A 247 4.66 -19.63 -13.58
CA SER A 247 5.46 -18.74 -12.75
C SER A 247 4.61 -17.58 -12.27
N MET A 248 4.84 -17.17 -11.03
CA MET A 248 4.27 -15.96 -10.44
C MET A 248 5.29 -15.32 -9.50
N ARG A 249 5.10 -14.04 -9.17
CA ARG A 249 5.87 -13.42 -8.08
C ARG A 249 5.30 -13.93 -6.77
N GLY A 250 6.15 -14.55 -5.95
CA GLY A 250 5.73 -15.16 -4.69
C GLY A 250 5.43 -14.14 -3.60
N HIS A 251 6.18 -13.03 -3.58
CA HIS A 251 6.04 -11.97 -2.56
C HIS A 251 6.50 -10.62 -3.10
N THR A 252 5.99 -9.55 -2.52
CA THR A 252 6.52 -8.18 -2.69
C THR A 252 6.76 -7.56 -1.31
N ALA A 253 5.67 -7.33 -0.57
CA ALA A 253 5.70 -6.84 0.80
C ALA A 253 4.35 -7.09 1.49
N PHE A 254 4.34 -6.80 2.79
CA PHE A 254 3.14 -6.65 3.58
C PHE A 254 2.70 -5.18 3.60
N LEU A 255 1.40 -4.96 3.67
CA LEU A 255 0.79 -3.65 3.90
C LEU A 255 0.24 -3.60 5.32
N VAL A 256 0.42 -2.45 5.98
CA VAL A 256 -0.18 -2.13 7.28
C VAL A 256 -0.97 -0.84 7.14
N ALA A 257 -2.19 -0.81 7.69
CA ALA A 257 -3.03 0.37 7.75
C ALA A 257 -3.43 0.68 9.19
N ALA A 258 -3.38 1.95 9.58
CA ALA A 258 -3.93 2.45 10.83
C ALA A 258 -4.47 3.88 10.65
N ARG A 259 -5.37 4.32 11.53
CA ARG A 259 -5.90 5.69 11.53
C ARG A 259 -5.51 6.44 12.78
N ARG A 260 -5.22 7.74 12.63
CA ARG A 260 -4.83 8.62 13.72
C ARG A 260 -6.02 8.87 14.64
N LEU A 261 -5.85 8.67 15.95
CA LEU A 261 -6.85 9.02 16.96
C LEU A 261 -6.87 10.53 17.23
N ALA A 262 -8.00 11.06 17.70
CA ALA A 262 -8.05 12.44 18.18
C ALA A 262 -7.12 12.63 19.41
N PRO A 263 -6.60 13.85 19.65
CA PRO A 263 -5.80 14.13 20.85
C PRO A 263 -6.53 13.70 22.14
N GLY A 264 -5.86 12.92 22.99
CA GLY A 264 -6.42 12.42 24.25
C GLY A 264 -7.42 11.27 24.12
N ALA A 265 -7.78 10.84 22.91
CA ALA A 265 -8.67 9.72 22.71
C ALA A 265 -7.95 8.38 22.98
N VAL A 266 -8.67 7.45 23.59
CA VAL A 266 -8.21 6.07 23.83
C VAL A 266 -9.06 5.15 22.96
N ALA A 267 -8.39 4.34 22.14
CA ALA A 267 -9.10 3.34 21.32
C ALA A 267 -9.79 2.31 22.24
N PRO A 268 -11.02 1.86 21.88
CA PRO A 268 -11.65 0.74 22.57
C PRO A 268 -10.76 -0.50 22.56
N ALA A 269 -10.66 -1.19 23.69
CA ALA A 269 -9.87 -2.41 23.76
C ALA A 269 -10.50 -3.50 22.86
N PRO A 270 -9.71 -4.20 22.02
CA PRO A 270 -10.24 -5.29 21.21
C PRO A 270 -10.88 -6.37 22.09
N LEU A 271 -12.13 -6.75 21.78
CA LEU A 271 -12.80 -7.90 22.38
C LEU A 271 -12.28 -9.18 21.71
N GLY A 272 -11.05 -9.58 22.02
CA GLY A 272 -10.41 -10.78 21.50
C GLY A 272 -9.41 -11.38 22.49
N PRO A 273 -8.91 -12.61 22.27
CA PRO A 273 -7.93 -13.21 23.17
C PRO A 273 -6.68 -12.32 23.20
N GLN A 274 -6.47 -11.61 24.31
CA GLN A 274 -5.24 -10.89 24.57
C GLN A 274 -4.11 -11.92 24.59
N THR A 275 -3.31 -11.99 23.53
CA THR A 275 -2.09 -12.76 23.57
C THR A 275 -1.20 -12.11 24.62
N ARG A 276 -0.85 -12.88 25.65
CA ARG A 276 0.05 -12.51 26.76
C ARG A 276 1.41 -11.93 26.33
N GLY A 277 1.71 -11.87 25.03
CA GLY A 277 2.97 -11.39 24.45
C GLY A 277 3.24 -9.90 24.59
N ALA A 278 2.21 -9.05 24.64
CA ALA A 278 2.39 -7.61 24.87
C ALA A 278 3.05 -7.29 26.23
N ARG A 279 2.94 -8.20 27.20
CA ARG A 279 3.58 -8.07 28.52
C ARG A 279 5.06 -8.44 28.53
N TRP A 280 5.55 -9.15 27.52
CA TRP A 280 6.94 -9.63 27.46
C TRP A 280 7.92 -8.54 27.00
N LEU A 281 7.52 -7.69 26.05
CA LEU A 281 8.35 -6.56 25.60
C LEU A 281 8.34 -5.38 26.58
N ALA A 282 7.27 -5.21 27.35
CA ALA A 282 7.19 -4.20 28.41
C ALA A 282 7.98 -4.57 29.69
N GLY A 283 8.46 -5.81 29.80
CA GLY A 283 9.10 -6.34 31.02
C GLY A 283 10.58 -5.97 31.23
N ASN A 284 11.24 -5.35 30.25
CA ASN A 284 12.68 -5.02 30.32
C ASN A 284 12.95 -3.50 30.24
N ARG A 285 12.38 -2.73 31.16
CA ARG A 285 12.88 -1.37 31.46
C ARG A 285 13.53 -1.35 32.84
N PRO A 286 14.83 -1.03 32.97
CA PRO A 286 15.39 -0.63 34.25
C PRO A 286 14.72 0.68 34.68
N ASN A 287 14.36 0.74 35.95
CA ASN A 287 13.61 1.80 36.60
C ASN A 287 14.34 3.16 36.44
N ARG A 288 13.98 3.96 35.44
CA ARG A 288 14.32 5.39 35.37
C ARG A 288 13.03 6.18 35.38
N ALA A 289 12.77 6.83 36.51
CA ALA A 289 11.72 7.81 36.66
C ALA A 289 11.99 8.98 35.69
N SER A 290 11.13 9.17 34.70
CA SER A 290 11.06 10.42 33.96
C SER A 290 10.32 11.46 34.80
N PRO A 291 10.72 12.75 34.76
CA PRO A 291 10.07 13.80 35.54
C PRO A 291 8.69 14.08 34.95
N ARG A 292 7.67 14.14 35.81
CA ARG A 292 6.35 14.65 35.46
C ARG A 292 6.48 16.14 35.11
N CYS A 293 5.88 16.54 33.99
CA CYS A 293 5.64 17.94 33.66
C CYS A 293 4.92 18.63 34.84
N GLY A 294 5.38 19.84 35.16
CA GLY A 294 5.28 20.46 36.47
C GLY A 294 3.89 20.87 36.94
N ALA A 295 3.73 20.87 38.26
CA ALA A 295 2.70 21.60 38.99
C ALA A 295 3.38 22.36 40.14
N GLY A 296 3.03 23.64 40.27
CA GLY A 296 3.66 24.62 41.15
C GLY A 296 3.56 24.31 42.64
N ARG A 297 4.47 24.95 43.37
CA ARG A 297 4.71 24.85 44.81
C ARG A 297 3.54 25.41 45.63
N GLY A 298 3.25 24.76 46.75
CA GLY A 298 2.43 25.31 47.83
C GLY A 298 2.16 24.29 48.93
N ALA A 299 2.86 24.44 50.06
CA ALA A 299 2.53 23.87 51.37
C ALA A 299 2.56 25.06 52.37
N PRO A 300 2.00 24.98 53.60
CA PRO A 300 1.70 23.75 54.36
C PRO A 300 0.43 23.77 55.26
N THR A 301 0.28 22.68 56.03
CA THR A 301 -0.44 22.54 57.33
C THR A 301 -1.98 22.56 57.30
N THR A 302 -2.78 21.72 57.97
CA THR A 302 -2.68 21.17 59.34
C THR A 302 -3.78 20.11 59.61
N VAL A 303 -3.55 19.29 60.66
CA VAL A 303 -4.53 18.65 61.58
C VAL A 303 -5.34 17.42 61.14
N ARG A 304 -5.04 16.31 61.82
CA ARG A 304 -5.89 15.12 62.03
C ARG A 304 -6.99 15.43 63.04
N THR A 305 -8.21 14.97 62.77
CA THR A 305 -9.21 14.67 63.81
C THR A 305 -9.78 13.27 63.63
N ARG A 306 -9.93 12.57 64.77
CA ARG A 306 -10.51 11.24 64.92
C ARG A 306 -12.02 11.34 65.11
N GLY A 307 -12.74 10.33 64.63
CA GLY A 307 -13.82 9.68 65.40
C GLY A 307 -15.24 9.87 64.88
N ALA A 308 -15.85 8.78 64.43
CA ALA A 308 -17.12 8.25 64.98
C ALA A 308 -17.45 6.88 64.33
N ARG A 309 -17.65 5.86 65.17
CA ARG A 309 -18.34 4.60 64.85
C ARG A 309 -19.80 4.72 65.27
N LEU A 310 -20.69 3.90 64.68
CA LEU A 310 -21.79 3.11 65.30
C LEU A 310 -22.63 2.47 64.15
N PRO A 311 -23.54 1.50 64.40
CA PRO A 311 -23.29 0.08 64.62
C PRO A 311 -23.92 -0.83 63.53
N GLY A 312 -23.58 -2.12 63.57
CA GLY A 312 -23.86 -3.09 62.51
C GLY A 312 -25.26 -3.71 62.46
N VAL A 313 -25.51 -4.39 61.34
CA VAL A 313 -26.54 -5.43 61.16
C VAL A 313 -25.94 -6.51 60.25
N ARG A 314 -25.86 -7.76 60.74
CA ARG A 314 -25.83 -9.01 59.96
C ARG A 314 -27.24 -9.61 60.06
N PRO A 315 -27.80 -10.24 59.01
CA PRO A 315 -27.42 -11.61 58.60
C PRO A 315 -27.55 -11.79 57.06
N ARG A 316 -27.41 -12.92 56.34
CA ARG A 316 -27.38 -14.36 56.59
C ARG A 316 -26.77 -15.02 55.33
N ARG A 317 -26.05 -16.14 55.48
CA ARG A 317 -25.56 -16.96 54.36
C ARG A 317 -26.75 -17.66 53.66
N GLY A 318 -26.78 -17.62 52.33
CA GLY A 318 -27.64 -18.45 51.49
C GLY A 318 -26.86 -18.94 50.28
N HIS A 319 -26.53 -20.23 50.27
CA HIS A 319 -26.04 -20.95 49.10
C HIS A 319 -27.17 -21.06 48.07
N GLN A 320 -26.94 -20.58 46.84
CA GLN A 320 -27.54 -21.19 45.65
C GLN A 320 -26.51 -21.23 44.52
N ARG A 321 -26.18 -22.45 44.11
CA ARG A 321 -25.40 -22.77 42.92
C ARG A 321 -26.32 -22.66 41.71
N HIS A 322 -26.12 -21.69 40.84
CA HIS A 322 -26.65 -21.75 39.48
C HIS A 322 -25.59 -22.35 38.56
N GLY A 323 -25.89 -23.56 38.07
CA GLY A 323 -25.08 -24.26 37.09
C GLY A 323 -25.03 -23.50 35.78
N CYS A 324 -23.82 -23.20 35.33
CA CYS A 324 -23.56 -22.69 34.00
C CYS A 324 -23.70 -23.86 33.01
N ALA A 325 -24.79 -23.90 32.26
CA ALA A 325 -25.00 -24.88 31.20
C ALA A 325 -23.96 -24.65 30.09
N ARG A 326 -22.99 -25.56 29.98
CA ARG A 326 -22.04 -25.65 28.88
C ARG A 326 -22.80 -25.94 27.57
N TRP A 327 -22.90 -24.95 26.71
CA TRP A 327 -23.23 -25.17 25.30
C TRP A 327 -22.04 -25.86 24.63
N LYS A 328 -22.21 -27.11 24.21
CA LYS A 328 -21.29 -27.81 23.27
C LYS A 328 -21.90 -27.73 21.87
N PRO A 329 -21.20 -27.20 20.85
CA PRO A 329 -21.67 -27.34 19.49
C PRO A 329 -21.53 -28.82 19.06
N ARG A 330 -22.62 -29.42 18.55
CA ARG A 330 -22.58 -30.72 17.87
C ARG A 330 -21.95 -30.54 16.49
N PRO A 331 -21.08 -31.45 16.03
CA PRO A 331 -20.57 -31.39 14.66
C PRO A 331 -21.71 -31.74 13.67
N PRO A 332 -21.69 -31.19 12.45
CA PRO A 332 -22.68 -31.52 11.44
C PRO A 332 -22.50 -32.98 10.98
N GLN A 333 -23.60 -33.74 11.03
CA GLN A 333 -23.67 -35.07 10.42
C GLN A 333 -23.79 -34.91 8.89
N PHE A 334 -22.73 -35.22 8.15
CA PHE A 334 -22.80 -35.40 6.71
C PHE A 334 -23.48 -36.74 6.40
N ARG A 335 -24.66 -36.71 5.77
CA ARG A 335 -25.24 -37.86 5.09
C ARG A 335 -24.66 -37.93 3.67
N PRO A 336 -24.18 -39.09 3.19
CA PRO A 336 -23.75 -39.22 1.80
C PRO A 336 -24.97 -39.16 0.88
N VAL A 337 -24.96 -38.23 -0.08
CA VAL A 337 -25.91 -38.20 -1.20
C VAL A 337 -25.45 -39.26 -2.20
N GLY A 338 -26.39 -40.12 -2.60
CA GLY A 338 -26.15 -41.32 -3.40
C GLY A 338 -25.52 -41.07 -4.77
N ALA A 339 -24.79 -42.08 -5.22
CA ALA A 339 -24.11 -42.13 -6.50
C ALA A 339 -25.09 -41.92 -7.67
N ALA A 340 -24.82 -40.89 -8.49
CA ALA A 340 -25.47 -40.74 -9.79
C ALA A 340 -24.95 -41.81 -10.75
N ARG A 341 -25.86 -42.65 -11.24
CA ARG A 341 -25.61 -43.65 -12.30
C ARG A 341 -25.12 -42.96 -13.57
N VAL A 342 -23.92 -43.32 -14.01
CA VAL A 342 -23.41 -43.04 -15.36
C VAL A 342 -24.17 -43.92 -16.35
N ILE A 343 -25.07 -43.32 -17.14
CA ILE A 343 -25.67 -43.97 -18.31
C ILE A 343 -24.63 -43.92 -19.44
N ARG A 344 -23.98 -45.05 -19.71
CA ARG A 344 -23.16 -45.24 -20.92
C ARG A 344 -24.08 -45.28 -22.14
N SER A 345 -24.07 -44.23 -22.97
CA SER A 345 -24.67 -44.30 -24.30
C SER A 345 -23.81 -45.19 -25.21
N ARG A 346 -24.43 -46.23 -25.76
CA ARG A 346 -23.82 -47.13 -26.75
C ARG A 346 -23.67 -46.39 -28.08
N ARG A 347 -22.46 -46.37 -28.64
CA ARG A 347 -22.23 -46.00 -30.06
C ARG A 347 -22.90 -47.04 -30.97
N PRO A 348 -23.66 -46.65 -32.01
CA PRO A 348 -24.02 -47.57 -33.07
C PRO A 348 -22.85 -47.72 -34.06
N THR A 349 -22.51 -48.97 -34.34
CA THR A 349 -21.60 -49.40 -35.40
C THR A 349 -22.23 -49.27 -36.78
N ARG A 350 -21.44 -48.70 -37.71
CA ARG A 350 -21.46 -48.72 -39.19
C ARG A 350 -22.68 -49.29 -39.93
N ARG A 351 -23.14 -48.54 -40.94
CA ARG A 351 -23.53 -49.08 -42.25
C ARG A 351 -22.85 -48.31 -43.37
N THR A 352 -22.05 -49.04 -44.13
CA THR A 352 -21.64 -48.78 -45.51
C THR A 352 -22.86 -48.85 -46.44
N CYS A 353 -22.98 -47.91 -47.37
CA CYS A 353 -23.73 -48.07 -48.62
C CYS A 353 -22.96 -47.38 -49.75
N ALA A 354 -22.82 -48.14 -50.85
CA ALA A 354 -22.38 -47.89 -52.22
C ALA A 354 -21.70 -46.55 -52.56
#